data_AF-A0A2C9LDY4-F1
#
_entry.id   AF-A0A2C9LDY4-F1
#
_cell.length_a   1.000
_cell.length_b   1.000
_cell.length_c   1.000
_cell.angle_alpha   90.00
_cell.angle_beta   90.00
_cell.angle_gamma   90.00
#
_symmetry.space_group_name_H-M   'P 1'
#
loop_
_entity.id
_entity.type
_entity.pdbx_description
1 polymer ?
#
loop_
_entity_poly.entity_id
_entity_poly.type
_entity_poly.pdbx_seq_one_letter_code
_entity_poly.pdbx_strand_id
1 'polypeptide(L)'
;MPSRLDLPQTDFTVDVITGKRHRGDLSAGVGMVLFDEAGNASSKVKLQHIFQKHMTFPISNKDTAELNKEGKISKIEFWADGAHDHATRYWHVNKIEVRNNARQETFVFPVQEWVVRNRSYKVRHLDTSLPQLEQEEFKVERNDELDEKKRIYELDQKIPNGPVQVKKLPRAEEFGFVVDFDLKAQNVFLEFKSFMLRLFSDSWKNIKDIFKIYENTFFNYPTPKGSHLWTDDVHFGRQRIASINNTVIELVKDLPQKFPVSDDLVGPFLEGLTLDEAIRKKKLFMCDLKVLEGIPVKDNFVLCAPIALFFVDLRGQLKPVAIQLFQNPSPSNPIFTPACPTLTWTLVKMWYNNADAAYHQGLTHLGFTHLLMESFDLATQRNLSRSHPVYKLLEPHFLYLMAINSLALDRLINEDGWVQEVMNYGQKGMLNLIVKE
;
A
#
# COMPACT_ATOMS: atom_id res chain seq x y z
N MET A 1 0.70 -62.76 -15.46
CA MET A 1 0.18 -61.38 -15.35
C MET A 1 -0.12 -61.13 -13.89
N PRO A 2 0.55 -60.18 -13.21
CA PRO A 2 0.14 -59.84 -11.85
C PRO A 2 -1.22 -59.14 -11.92
N SER A 3 -2.13 -59.56 -11.04
CA SER A 3 -3.42 -58.92 -10.81
C SER A 3 -3.22 -57.42 -10.59
N ARG A 4 -3.95 -56.58 -11.33
CA ARG A 4 -4.14 -55.17 -10.98
C ARG A 4 -4.56 -55.16 -9.50
N LEU A 5 -3.73 -54.60 -8.63
CA LEU A 5 -4.19 -54.15 -7.33
C LEU A 5 -5.38 -53.24 -7.60
N ASP A 6 -6.57 -53.64 -7.15
CA ASP A 6 -7.76 -52.80 -7.16
C ASP A 6 -7.43 -51.55 -6.35
N LEU A 7 -7.07 -50.48 -7.05
CA LEU A 7 -6.96 -49.17 -6.44
C LEU A 7 -8.34 -48.87 -5.84
N PRO A 8 -8.42 -48.43 -4.56
CA PRO A 8 -9.69 -48.14 -3.93
C PRO A 8 -10.48 -47.16 -4.80
N GLN A 9 -11.72 -47.51 -5.12
CA GLN A 9 -12.60 -46.67 -5.92
C GLN A 9 -12.92 -45.40 -5.11
N THR A 10 -12.54 -44.24 -5.66
CA THR A 10 -12.66 -42.94 -5.00
C THR A 10 -13.61 -42.06 -5.79
N ASP A 11 -14.62 -41.53 -5.13
CA ASP A 11 -15.64 -40.70 -5.78
C ASP A 11 -15.21 -39.23 -5.84
N PHE A 12 -14.44 -38.79 -4.85
CA PHE A 12 -13.95 -37.42 -4.75
C PHE A 12 -12.46 -37.38 -4.41
N THR A 13 -11.83 -36.28 -4.80
CA THR A 13 -10.46 -35.94 -4.44
C THR A 13 -10.44 -34.56 -3.81
N VAL A 14 -9.78 -34.40 -2.68
CA VAL A 14 -9.71 -33.12 -1.96
C VAL A 14 -8.31 -32.56 -1.97
N ASP A 15 -8.17 -31.36 -2.52
CA ASP A 15 -6.94 -30.58 -2.51
C ASP A 15 -7.02 -29.51 -1.41
N VAL A 16 -6.08 -29.58 -0.47
CA VAL A 16 -5.94 -28.59 0.59
C VAL A 16 -4.75 -27.70 0.27
N ILE A 17 -5.01 -26.41 0.10
CA ILE A 17 -4.01 -25.42 -0.32
C ILE A 17 -3.77 -24.45 0.83
N THR A 18 -2.57 -24.51 1.42
CA THR A 18 -2.20 -23.69 2.58
C THR A 18 -1.56 -22.36 2.16
N GLY A 19 -1.64 -21.35 3.03
CA GLY A 19 -1.12 -20.01 2.75
C GLY A 19 0.41 -19.92 2.71
N LYS A 20 0.93 -18.83 2.15
CA LYS A 20 2.36 -18.48 2.13
C LYS A 20 2.79 -17.56 3.30
N ARG A 21 1.88 -17.19 4.21
CA ARG A 21 2.12 -16.27 5.34
C ARG A 21 3.02 -16.94 6.43
N HIS A 22 3.79 -16.14 7.18
CA HIS A 22 4.81 -16.60 8.13
C HIS A 22 4.24 -17.55 9.20
N ARG A 23 4.91 -18.69 9.46
CA ARG A 23 4.47 -19.77 10.38
C ARG A 23 3.04 -20.27 10.11
N GLY A 24 2.69 -20.48 8.84
CA GLY A 24 1.54 -21.32 8.50
C GLY A 24 1.83 -22.73 9.00
N ASP A 25 1.55 -23.01 10.27
CA ASP A 25 1.89 -24.29 10.86
C ASP A 25 1.02 -25.35 10.21
N LEU A 26 1.70 -26.35 9.69
CA LEU A 26 1.12 -27.49 9.01
C LEU A 26 0.32 -28.33 10.03
N SER A 27 -0.96 -28.58 9.76
CA SER A 27 -1.80 -29.36 10.68
C SER A 27 -1.46 -30.84 10.62
N ALA A 28 -1.34 -31.48 11.79
CA ALA A 28 -1.11 -32.94 11.87
C ALA A 28 -2.31 -33.76 11.37
N GLY A 29 -3.53 -33.19 11.44
CA GLY A 29 -4.75 -33.81 10.96
C GLY A 29 -5.90 -32.82 10.79
N VAL A 30 -6.74 -33.05 9.80
CA VAL A 30 -7.95 -32.27 9.53
C VAL A 30 -9.13 -33.22 9.38
N GLY A 31 -10.17 -33.01 10.15
CA GLY A 31 -11.44 -33.68 9.95
C GLY A 31 -12.32 -32.86 9.00
N MET A 32 -13.11 -33.55 8.18
CA MET A 32 -13.94 -32.90 7.16
C MET A 32 -15.20 -33.71 6.87
N VAL A 33 -16.28 -33.00 6.54
CA VAL A 33 -17.55 -33.52 6.03
C VAL A 33 -17.92 -32.75 4.77
N LEU A 34 -18.30 -33.47 3.72
CA LEU A 34 -18.78 -32.92 2.46
C LEU A 34 -20.31 -32.95 2.45
N PHE A 35 -20.95 -31.93 1.91
CA PHE A 35 -22.40 -31.88 1.75
C PHE A 35 -22.80 -31.62 0.31
N ASP A 36 -23.78 -32.36 -0.21
CA ASP A 36 -24.35 -32.11 -1.53
C ASP A 36 -25.46 -31.03 -1.52
N GLU A 37 -26.02 -30.70 -2.68
CA GLU A 37 -27.11 -29.72 -2.80
C GLU A 37 -28.44 -30.17 -2.15
N ALA A 38 -28.62 -31.47 -1.92
CA ALA A 38 -29.79 -32.01 -1.24
C ALA A 38 -29.62 -32.03 0.30
N GLY A 39 -28.42 -31.70 0.79
CA GLY A 39 -28.09 -31.69 2.21
C GLY A 39 -27.61 -33.05 2.74
N ASN A 40 -27.40 -34.04 1.87
CA ASN A 40 -26.78 -35.30 2.30
C ASN A 40 -25.32 -35.05 2.65
N ALA A 41 -24.81 -35.79 3.62
CA ALA A 41 -23.47 -35.60 4.17
C ALA A 41 -22.62 -36.85 3.97
N SER A 42 -21.31 -36.66 3.74
CA SER A 42 -20.34 -37.75 3.87
C SER A 42 -20.22 -38.20 5.33
N SER A 43 -19.62 -39.37 5.55
CA SER A 43 -19.01 -39.68 6.84
C SER A 43 -17.89 -38.67 7.16
N LYS A 44 -17.42 -38.66 8.41
CA LYS A 44 -16.27 -37.85 8.81
C LYS A 44 -15.01 -38.41 8.17
N VAL A 45 -14.42 -37.64 7.26
CA VAL A 45 -13.14 -37.98 6.62
C VAL A 45 -12.00 -37.37 7.42
N LYS A 46 -10.91 -38.12 7.57
CA LYS A 46 -9.69 -37.63 8.22
C LYS A 46 -8.56 -37.46 7.20
N LEU A 47 -8.16 -36.22 6.96
CA LEU A 47 -7.02 -35.83 6.13
C LEU A 47 -5.79 -35.76 7.04
N GLN A 48 -4.86 -36.71 6.91
CA GLN A 48 -3.69 -36.80 7.79
C GLN A 48 -2.43 -36.28 7.12
N HIS A 49 -1.45 -35.91 7.94
CA HIS A 49 -0.11 -35.55 7.48
C HIS A 49 -0.10 -34.36 6.53
N ILE A 50 -0.81 -33.26 6.82
CA ILE A 50 -0.73 -32.06 5.99
C ILE A 50 0.60 -31.37 6.25
N PHE A 51 1.67 -31.76 5.56
CA PHE A 51 3.03 -31.20 5.72
C PHE A 51 3.55 -30.46 4.47
N GLN A 52 2.74 -30.35 3.42
CA GLN A 52 3.08 -29.59 2.22
C GLN A 52 2.06 -28.49 1.96
N LYS A 53 2.46 -27.49 1.17
CA LYS A 53 1.62 -26.33 0.82
C LYS A 53 0.41 -26.68 -0.04
N HIS A 54 0.51 -27.77 -0.77
CA HIS A 54 -0.57 -28.35 -1.55
C HIS A 54 -0.54 -29.84 -1.28
N MET A 55 -1.67 -30.36 -0.82
CA MET A 55 -1.84 -31.78 -0.59
C MET A 55 -3.17 -32.28 -1.11
N THR A 56 -3.12 -33.48 -1.69
CA THR A 56 -4.24 -34.13 -2.35
C THR A 56 -4.64 -35.39 -1.58
N PHE A 57 -5.92 -35.53 -1.29
CA PHE A 57 -6.48 -36.61 -0.50
C PHE A 57 -7.62 -37.31 -1.25
N PRO A 58 -7.49 -38.59 -1.59
CA PRO A 58 -8.60 -39.35 -2.14
C PRO A 58 -9.66 -39.64 -1.06
N ILE A 59 -10.94 -39.55 -1.41
CA ILE A 59 -12.07 -39.86 -0.52
C ILE A 59 -12.72 -41.16 -0.98
N SER A 60 -12.84 -42.13 -0.07
CA SER A 60 -13.40 -43.45 -0.39
C SER A 60 -14.90 -43.37 -0.71
N ASN A 61 -15.34 -44.27 -1.59
CA ASN A 61 -16.77 -44.46 -1.87
C ASN A 61 -17.62 -44.84 -0.64
N LYS A 62 -17.02 -45.52 0.34
CA LYS A 62 -17.67 -45.86 1.63
C LYS A 62 -18.00 -44.61 2.43
N ASP A 63 -17.08 -43.64 2.44
CA ASP A 63 -17.24 -42.41 3.19
C ASP A 63 -18.26 -41.46 2.55
N THR A 64 -18.58 -41.68 1.30
CA THR A 64 -19.49 -40.81 0.53
C THR A 64 -20.77 -41.53 0.13
N ALA A 65 -21.09 -42.67 0.76
CA ALA A 65 -22.19 -43.54 0.37
C ALA A 65 -23.55 -42.82 0.27
N GLU A 66 -23.80 -41.86 1.16
CA GLU A 66 -25.03 -41.06 1.21
C GLU A 66 -25.01 -39.86 0.24
N LEU A 67 -23.86 -39.53 -0.36
CA LEU A 67 -23.78 -38.42 -1.30
C LEU A 67 -24.25 -38.83 -2.69
N ASN A 68 -24.92 -37.91 -3.38
CA ASN A 68 -25.11 -38.06 -4.82
C ASN A 68 -23.76 -38.03 -5.55
N LYS A 69 -23.34 -39.17 -6.12
CA LYS A 69 -22.05 -39.33 -6.81
C LYS A 69 -21.92 -38.44 -8.05
N GLU A 70 -23.04 -38.06 -8.66
CA GLU A 70 -23.10 -37.12 -9.80
C GLU A 70 -23.59 -35.73 -9.39
N GLY A 71 -23.86 -35.52 -8.11
CA GLY A 71 -24.30 -34.26 -7.54
C GLY A 71 -23.16 -33.27 -7.35
N LYS A 72 -23.54 -32.01 -7.11
CA LYS A 72 -22.60 -30.95 -6.75
C LYS A 72 -22.38 -30.91 -5.25
N ILE A 73 -21.16 -30.58 -4.84
CA ILE A 73 -20.85 -30.31 -3.43
C ILE A 73 -21.16 -28.84 -3.16
N SER A 74 -22.09 -28.60 -2.25
CA SER A 74 -22.63 -27.27 -1.95
C SER A 74 -21.85 -26.57 -0.83
N LYS A 75 -21.40 -27.34 0.17
CA LYS A 75 -20.61 -26.86 1.31
C LYS A 75 -19.71 -27.95 1.87
N ILE A 76 -18.72 -27.51 2.64
CA ILE A 76 -17.89 -28.35 3.48
C ILE A 76 -17.98 -27.88 4.94
N GLU A 77 -17.84 -28.82 5.86
CA GLU A 77 -17.51 -28.55 7.26
C GLU A 77 -16.14 -29.17 7.54
N PHE A 78 -15.23 -28.43 8.17
CA PHE A 78 -13.90 -28.94 8.49
C PHE A 78 -13.36 -28.37 9.80
N TRP A 79 -12.42 -29.09 10.42
CA TRP A 79 -11.74 -28.69 11.66
C TRP A 79 -10.31 -29.25 11.70
N ALA A 80 -9.41 -28.58 12.41
CA ALA A 80 -8.05 -29.06 12.62
C ALA A 80 -7.95 -29.85 13.95
N ASP A 81 -7.40 -31.06 13.89
CA ASP A 81 -7.08 -31.92 15.04
C ASP A 81 -5.81 -31.40 15.75
N GLY A 82 -5.71 -31.59 17.07
CA GLY A 82 -4.53 -31.17 17.85
C GLY A 82 -3.47 -32.25 18.03
N ALA A 83 -2.20 -31.95 17.75
CA ALA A 83 -1.03 -32.67 18.31
C ALA A 83 -0.46 -31.91 19.53
N HIS A 84 0.17 -32.62 20.48
CA HIS A 84 0.55 -32.15 21.83
C HIS A 84 1.54 -30.97 21.92
N ASP A 85 2.08 -30.47 20.81
CA ASP A 85 3.06 -29.38 20.85
C ASP A 85 2.40 -27.99 20.87
N HIS A 86 2.84 -27.15 21.81
CA HIS A 86 2.40 -25.77 22.01
C HIS A 86 2.84 -24.82 20.87
N ALA A 87 3.77 -25.24 20.02
CA ALA A 87 4.34 -24.42 18.95
C ALA A 87 3.40 -24.20 17.73
N THR A 88 2.43 -25.09 17.47
CA THR A 88 1.66 -25.11 16.19
C THR A 88 0.16 -24.83 16.37
N ARG A 89 -0.19 -23.70 16.98
CA ARG A 89 -1.59 -23.37 17.34
C ARG A 89 -2.50 -22.95 16.17
N TYR A 90 -1.93 -22.55 15.03
CA TYR A 90 -2.69 -21.92 13.94
C TYR A 90 -2.25 -22.41 12.56
N TRP A 91 -3.20 -22.86 11.74
CA TRP A 91 -2.94 -23.38 10.40
C TRP A 91 -3.59 -22.47 9.35
N HIS A 92 -2.79 -21.80 8.51
CA HIS A 92 -3.35 -20.92 7.48
C HIS A 92 -3.79 -21.69 6.24
N VAL A 93 -5.08 -21.66 5.93
CA VAL A 93 -5.67 -22.30 4.74
C VAL A 93 -6.10 -21.23 3.75
N ASN A 94 -5.65 -21.35 2.50
CA ASN A 94 -6.08 -20.45 1.42
C ASN A 94 -7.44 -20.90 0.87
N LYS A 95 -7.50 -22.13 0.36
CA LYS A 95 -8.72 -22.73 -0.15
C LYS A 95 -8.66 -24.25 -0.04
N ILE A 96 -9.83 -24.86 -0.05
CA ILE A 96 -10.01 -26.29 -0.21
C ILE A 96 -10.74 -26.50 -1.54
N GLU A 97 -10.29 -27.46 -2.33
CA GLU A 97 -10.93 -27.83 -3.58
C GLU A 97 -11.38 -29.28 -3.49
N VAL A 98 -12.63 -29.55 -3.88
CA VAL A 98 -13.20 -30.89 -3.92
C VAL A 98 -13.49 -31.22 -5.37
N ARG A 99 -12.72 -32.14 -5.94
CA ARG A 99 -12.93 -32.66 -7.29
C ARG A 99 -13.86 -33.85 -7.23
N ASN A 100 -14.95 -33.81 -8.00
CA ASN A 100 -15.77 -34.97 -8.30
C ASN A 100 -15.10 -35.76 -9.44
N ASN A 101 -14.67 -36.99 -9.15
CA ASN A 101 -13.92 -37.81 -10.10
C ASN A 101 -14.78 -38.32 -11.27
N ALA A 102 -16.09 -38.52 -11.06
CA ALA A 102 -17.00 -38.95 -12.12
C ALA A 102 -17.28 -37.82 -13.13
N ARG A 103 -17.45 -36.58 -12.64
CA ARG A 103 -17.78 -35.40 -13.45
C ARG A 103 -16.57 -34.66 -14.00
N GLN A 104 -15.39 -34.87 -13.41
CA GLN A 104 -14.20 -34.03 -13.63
C GLN A 104 -14.48 -32.54 -13.32
N GLU A 105 -15.37 -32.27 -12.37
CA GLU A 105 -15.75 -30.92 -11.92
C GLU A 105 -15.10 -30.64 -10.56
N THR A 106 -14.61 -29.42 -10.36
CA THR A 106 -13.96 -29.01 -9.11
C THR A 106 -14.77 -27.94 -8.40
N PHE A 107 -15.15 -28.21 -7.16
CA PHE A 107 -15.83 -27.28 -6.28
C PHE A 107 -14.81 -26.58 -5.37
N VAL A 108 -14.76 -25.26 -5.40
CA VAL A 108 -13.81 -24.44 -4.66
C VAL A 108 -14.45 -23.84 -3.41
N PHE A 109 -13.78 -23.94 -2.27
CA PHE A 109 -14.18 -23.43 -0.97
C PHE A 109 -13.10 -22.47 -0.46
N PRO A 110 -13.27 -21.14 -0.64
CA PRO A 110 -12.28 -20.16 -0.19
C PRO A 110 -12.32 -20.04 1.33
N VAL A 111 -11.18 -20.28 2.01
CA VAL A 111 -11.07 -20.20 3.47
C VAL A 111 -10.36 -18.90 3.88
N GLN A 112 -9.19 -18.68 3.28
CA GLN A 112 -8.33 -17.49 3.44
C GLN A 112 -8.14 -17.05 4.90
N GLU A 113 -7.92 -18.00 5.80
CA GLU A 113 -7.82 -17.71 7.23
C GLU A 113 -6.91 -18.68 8.00
N TRP A 114 -6.49 -18.22 9.18
CA TRP A 114 -5.88 -18.99 10.24
C TRP A 114 -6.92 -19.88 10.94
N VAL A 115 -6.91 -21.16 10.59
CA VAL A 115 -7.74 -22.20 11.20
C VAL A 115 -7.21 -22.49 12.61
N VAL A 116 -8.08 -22.29 13.58
CA VAL A 116 -7.85 -22.57 15.00
C VAL A 116 -8.21 -24.02 15.29
N ARG A 117 -7.42 -24.67 16.14
CA ARG A 117 -7.67 -26.05 16.57
C ARG A 117 -9.00 -26.19 17.31
N ASN A 118 -9.65 -27.34 17.18
CA ASN A 118 -10.91 -27.68 17.85
C ASN A 118 -12.07 -26.71 17.56
N ARG A 119 -11.97 -25.89 16.50
CA ARG A 119 -13.07 -25.09 15.97
C ARG A 119 -13.53 -25.69 14.65
N SER A 120 -14.84 -25.81 14.49
CA SER A 120 -15.44 -26.22 13.22
C SER A 120 -15.68 -24.98 12.34
N TYR A 121 -15.47 -25.15 11.04
CA TYR A 121 -15.63 -24.12 10.02
C TYR A 121 -16.52 -24.67 8.92
N LYS A 122 -17.59 -23.94 8.57
CA LYS A 122 -18.42 -24.24 7.41
C LYS A 122 -18.14 -23.25 6.30
N VAL A 123 -17.98 -23.76 5.08
CA VAL A 123 -17.67 -22.95 3.90
C VAL A 123 -18.49 -23.44 2.73
N ARG A 124 -19.15 -22.52 2.03
CA ARG A 124 -19.90 -22.83 0.81
C ARG A 124 -19.02 -22.82 -0.41
N HIS A 125 -19.49 -23.50 -1.45
CA HIS A 125 -18.88 -23.39 -2.76
C HIS A 125 -18.88 -21.93 -3.23
N LEU A 126 -17.70 -21.39 -3.58
CA LEU A 126 -17.43 -20.00 -3.97
C LEU A 126 -17.75 -18.93 -2.90
N ASP A 127 -18.15 -19.36 -1.70
CA ASP A 127 -18.68 -18.58 -0.58
C ASP A 127 -18.71 -17.05 -0.76
N THR A 128 -19.81 -16.55 -1.34
CA THR A 128 -20.03 -15.11 -1.54
C THR A 128 -21.49 -14.75 -1.27
N SER A 129 -21.76 -13.79 -0.40
CA SER A 129 -23.12 -13.39 -0.02
C SER A 129 -23.19 -12.00 0.61
N LEU A 130 -24.36 -11.37 0.47
CA LEU A 130 -24.72 -10.17 1.23
C LEU A 130 -25.40 -10.57 2.55
N PRO A 131 -25.31 -9.76 3.62
CA PRO A 131 -25.92 -10.08 4.92
C PRO A 131 -27.42 -10.39 4.84
N GLN A 132 -28.16 -9.63 4.02
CA GLN A 132 -29.59 -9.82 3.81
C GLN A 132 -29.96 -11.05 2.98
N LEU A 133 -29.00 -11.65 2.27
CA LEU A 133 -29.17 -12.86 1.46
C LEU A 133 -28.52 -14.09 2.13
N GLU A 134 -28.07 -13.95 3.37
CA GLU A 134 -27.39 -15.03 4.07
C GLU A 134 -28.36 -16.13 4.46
N GLN A 135 -27.96 -17.37 4.21
CA GLN A 135 -28.73 -18.53 4.66
C GLN A 135 -28.63 -18.62 6.19
N GLU A 136 -29.74 -18.97 6.86
CA GLU A 136 -29.83 -18.97 8.33
C GLU A 136 -28.67 -19.71 9.02
N GLU A 137 -28.21 -20.83 8.44
CA GLU A 137 -27.15 -21.63 9.03
C GLU A 137 -25.77 -20.95 9.10
N PHE A 138 -25.52 -19.90 8.29
CA PHE A 138 -24.25 -19.16 8.25
C PHE A 138 -24.33 -17.78 8.93
N LYS A 139 -25.51 -17.35 9.38
CA LYS A 139 -25.67 -16.01 10.00
C LYS A 139 -24.90 -15.88 11.30
N VAL A 140 -24.90 -16.92 12.13
CA VAL A 140 -24.16 -16.94 13.40
C VAL A 140 -22.66 -16.87 13.13
N GLU A 141 -22.16 -17.69 12.20
CA GLU A 141 -20.73 -17.73 11.83
C GLU A 141 -20.24 -16.38 11.28
N ARG A 142 -21.05 -15.70 10.47
CA ARG A 142 -20.75 -14.33 10.02
C ARG A 142 -20.63 -13.36 11.19
N ASN A 143 -21.58 -13.38 12.13
CA ASN A 143 -21.58 -12.44 13.24
C ASN A 143 -20.40 -12.72 14.18
N ASP A 144 -20.12 -13.99 14.46
CA ASP A 144 -18.97 -14.41 15.25
C ASP A 144 -17.65 -13.99 14.58
N GLU A 145 -17.52 -14.14 13.25
CA GLU A 145 -16.38 -13.63 12.48
C GLU A 145 -16.20 -12.12 12.69
N LEU A 146 -17.27 -11.34 12.49
CA LEU A 146 -17.19 -9.88 12.62
C LEU A 146 -16.84 -9.43 14.03
N ASP A 147 -17.38 -10.10 15.05
CA ASP A 147 -17.10 -9.79 16.45
C ASP A 147 -15.69 -10.22 16.87
N GLU A 148 -15.13 -11.27 16.27
CA GLU A 148 -13.73 -11.64 16.41
C GLU A 148 -12.82 -10.60 15.72
N LYS A 149 -13.12 -10.21 14.48
CA LYS A 149 -12.35 -9.18 13.78
C LYS A 149 -12.37 -7.84 14.52
N LYS A 150 -13.50 -7.42 15.09
CA LYS A 150 -13.56 -6.19 15.91
C LYS A 150 -12.67 -6.25 17.16
N ARG A 151 -12.42 -7.45 17.71
CA ARG A 151 -11.52 -7.67 18.85
C ARG A 151 -10.05 -7.72 18.43
N ILE A 152 -9.74 -8.26 17.25
CA ILE A 152 -8.38 -8.37 16.72
C ILE A 152 -7.89 -7.02 16.17
N TYR A 153 -8.71 -6.37 15.34
CA TYR A 153 -8.39 -5.12 14.66
C TYR A 153 -8.82 -3.94 15.53
N GLU A 154 -8.20 -3.79 16.70
CA GLU A 154 -8.43 -2.66 17.60
C GLU A 154 -7.96 -1.34 16.96
N LEU A 155 -8.79 -0.30 17.08
CA LEU A 155 -8.51 1.03 16.56
C LEU A 155 -7.62 1.82 17.54
N ASP A 156 -6.73 2.65 17.00
CA ASP A 156 -5.90 3.59 17.73
C ASP A 156 -5.62 4.84 16.89
N GLN A 157 -5.27 5.96 17.53
CA GLN A 157 -4.81 7.17 16.86
C GLN A 157 -3.40 7.48 17.35
N LYS A 158 -2.43 6.78 16.75
CA LYS A 158 -1.00 6.94 17.08
C LYS A 158 -0.49 8.32 16.67
N ILE A 159 -1.13 8.92 15.67
CA ILE A 159 -0.95 10.31 15.28
C ILE A 159 -2.18 11.07 15.80
N PRO A 160 -2.04 11.92 16.83
CA PRO A 160 -3.17 12.66 17.40
C PRO A 160 -3.91 13.48 16.33
N ASN A 161 -5.23 13.32 16.25
CA ASN A 161 -6.12 13.93 15.24
C ASN A 161 -5.85 13.50 13.79
N GLY A 162 -4.98 12.52 13.55
CA GLY A 162 -4.75 11.95 12.22
C GLY A 162 -5.73 10.82 11.88
N PRO A 163 -5.52 10.13 10.74
CA PRO A 163 -6.23 8.90 10.41
C PRO A 163 -6.14 7.86 11.53
N VAL A 164 -7.06 6.90 11.54
CA VAL A 164 -7.02 5.80 12.51
C VAL A 164 -6.07 4.71 12.03
N GLN A 165 -5.25 4.17 12.93
CA GLN A 165 -4.35 3.04 12.70
C GLN A 165 -4.73 1.84 13.55
N VAL A 166 -4.16 0.69 13.23
CA VAL A 166 -4.29 -0.49 14.08
C VAL A 166 -3.48 -0.30 15.35
N LYS A 167 -4.09 -0.58 16.51
CA LYS A 167 -3.42 -0.46 17.81
C LYS A 167 -2.20 -1.36 17.90
N LYS A 168 -2.41 -2.65 17.65
CA LYS A 168 -1.38 -3.69 17.60
C LYS A 168 -1.52 -4.46 16.30
N LEU A 169 -0.41 -4.63 15.58
CA LEU A 169 -0.40 -5.35 14.30
C LEU A 169 -0.95 -6.78 14.48
N PRO A 170 -2.04 -7.15 13.80
CA PRO A 170 -2.56 -8.50 13.83
C PRO A 170 -1.61 -9.46 13.10
N ARG A 171 -1.48 -10.70 13.61
CA ARG A 171 -0.66 -11.75 12.96
C ARG A 171 -1.05 -12.00 11.51
N ALA A 172 -2.33 -11.83 11.18
CA ALA A 172 -2.82 -12.01 9.81
C ALA A 172 -2.18 -11.01 8.83
N GLU A 173 -1.81 -9.81 9.30
CA GLU A 173 -1.26 -8.73 8.48
C GLU A 173 0.26 -8.70 8.43
N GLU A 174 0.95 -9.47 9.27
CA GLU A 174 2.41 -9.55 9.29
C GLU A 174 2.99 -9.93 7.93
N PHE A 175 4.18 -9.40 7.62
CA PHE A 175 4.92 -9.79 6.42
C PHE A 175 5.13 -11.31 6.37
N GLY A 176 5.00 -11.88 5.18
CA GLY A 176 5.44 -13.26 4.94
C GLY A 176 6.95 -13.39 5.14
N PHE A 177 7.43 -14.58 5.51
CA PHE A 177 8.85 -14.83 5.83
C PHE A 177 9.83 -14.31 4.78
N VAL A 178 9.55 -14.57 3.49
CA VAL A 178 10.43 -14.13 2.40
C VAL A 178 10.52 -12.61 2.34
N VAL A 179 9.37 -11.93 2.47
CA VAL A 179 9.31 -10.46 2.44
C VAL A 179 10.01 -9.86 3.66
N ASP A 180 9.75 -10.40 4.85
CA ASP A 180 10.41 -9.96 6.09
C ASP A 180 11.93 -10.17 6.04
N PHE A 181 12.38 -11.33 5.56
CA PHE A 181 13.80 -11.63 5.37
C PHE A 181 14.45 -10.68 4.37
N ASP A 182 13.82 -10.46 3.21
CA ASP A 182 14.32 -9.57 2.17
C ASP A 182 14.40 -8.11 2.67
N LEU A 183 13.36 -7.62 3.37
CA LEU A 183 13.36 -6.29 3.97
C LEU A 183 14.47 -6.12 5.01
N LYS A 184 14.66 -7.09 5.91
CA LYS A 184 15.72 -7.06 6.92
C LYS A 184 17.11 -7.12 6.28
N ALA A 185 17.30 -8.00 5.30
CA ALA A 185 18.57 -8.12 4.57
C ALA A 185 18.90 -6.83 3.82
N GLN A 186 17.91 -6.22 3.14
CA GLN A 186 18.06 -4.93 2.47
C GLN A 186 18.38 -3.81 3.46
N ASN A 187 17.69 -3.74 4.60
CA ASN A 187 17.96 -2.73 5.62
C ASN A 187 19.39 -2.84 6.17
N VAL A 188 19.86 -4.04 6.55
CA VAL A 188 21.25 -4.25 7.01
C VAL A 188 22.25 -3.84 5.94
N PHE A 189 21.99 -4.18 4.68
CA PHE A 189 22.83 -3.80 3.57
C PHE A 189 22.86 -2.28 3.34
N LEU A 190 21.71 -1.60 3.43
CA LEU A 190 21.60 -0.16 3.31
C LEU A 190 22.25 0.57 4.48
N GLU A 191 22.11 0.08 5.71
CA GLU A 191 22.79 0.60 6.88
C GLU A 191 24.31 0.49 6.74
N PHE A 192 24.82 -0.68 6.34
CA PHE A 192 26.24 -0.86 6.05
C PHE A 192 26.72 0.10 4.94
N LYS A 193 25.95 0.24 3.86
CA LYS A 193 26.26 1.22 2.80
C LYS A 193 26.25 2.66 3.31
N SER A 194 25.27 3.04 4.12
CA SER A 194 25.16 4.38 4.72
C SER A 194 26.33 4.67 5.66
N PHE A 195 26.75 3.68 6.46
CA PHE A 195 27.93 3.76 7.32
C PHE A 195 29.21 3.94 6.49
N MET A 196 29.41 3.13 5.45
CA MET A 196 30.56 3.27 4.55
C MET A 196 30.54 4.64 3.84
N LEU A 197 29.38 5.08 3.33
CA LEU A 197 29.24 6.43 2.76
C LEU A 197 29.74 7.48 3.75
N ARG A 198 29.25 7.46 4.99
CA ARG A 198 29.65 8.43 6.03
C ARG A 198 31.15 8.41 6.34
N LEU A 199 31.81 7.25 6.33
CA LEU A 199 33.25 7.14 6.57
C LEU A 199 34.10 7.67 5.41
N PHE A 200 33.63 7.54 4.18
CA PHE A 200 34.39 7.86 2.97
C PHE A 200 33.90 9.11 2.24
N SER A 201 32.84 9.76 2.71
CA SER A 201 32.30 10.99 2.15
C SER A 201 32.79 12.23 2.91
N ASP A 202 33.30 13.20 2.16
CA ASP A 202 33.55 14.56 2.64
C ASP A 202 32.32 15.47 2.39
N SER A 203 32.32 16.65 3.00
CA SER A 203 31.32 17.68 2.70
C SER A 203 31.36 18.09 1.22
N TRP A 204 30.19 18.34 0.64
CA TRP A 204 30.07 18.85 -0.73
C TRP A 204 30.75 20.21 -0.87
N LYS A 205 31.72 20.33 -1.80
CA LYS A 205 32.42 21.58 -2.08
C LYS A 205 31.74 22.36 -3.21
N ASN A 206 31.06 21.66 -4.11
CA ASN A 206 30.27 22.24 -5.19
C ASN A 206 29.14 21.29 -5.62
N ILE A 207 28.19 21.82 -6.40
CA ILE A 207 26.98 21.07 -6.82
C ILE A 207 27.30 19.79 -7.62
N LYS A 208 28.45 19.74 -8.32
CA LYS A 208 28.82 18.54 -9.10
C LYS A 208 29.14 17.36 -8.19
N ASP A 209 29.58 17.63 -6.96
CA ASP A 209 29.95 16.57 -6.05
C ASP A 209 28.73 15.67 -5.73
N ILE A 210 27.50 16.21 -5.71
CA ILE A 210 26.26 15.41 -5.51
C ILE A 210 26.18 14.23 -6.48
N PHE A 211 26.67 14.38 -7.71
CA PHE A 211 26.60 13.30 -8.71
C PHE A 211 27.60 12.17 -8.44
N LYS A 212 28.63 12.39 -7.61
CA LYS A 212 29.59 11.35 -7.21
C LYS A 212 28.92 10.20 -6.46
N ILE A 213 27.77 10.42 -5.83
CA ILE A 213 26.98 9.34 -5.20
C ILE A 213 26.62 8.26 -6.23
N TYR A 214 26.33 8.66 -7.46
CA TYR A 214 25.92 7.77 -8.56
C TYR A 214 27.11 7.22 -9.36
N GLU A 215 28.25 7.91 -9.33
CA GLU A 215 29.48 7.45 -10.00
C GLU A 215 30.27 6.44 -9.16
N ASN A 216 29.99 6.35 -7.85
CA ASN A 216 30.71 5.46 -6.95
C ASN A 216 30.34 3.99 -7.18
N THR A 217 31.29 3.25 -7.75
CA THR A 217 31.20 1.83 -8.09
C THR A 217 30.96 0.92 -6.88
N PHE A 218 31.34 1.35 -5.67
CA PHE A 218 31.06 0.59 -4.45
C PHE A 218 29.56 0.56 -4.12
N PHE A 219 28.84 1.65 -4.41
CA PHE A 219 27.41 1.75 -4.11
C PHE A 219 26.52 1.33 -5.28
N ASN A 220 27.04 1.40 -6.50
CA ASN A 220 26.40 0.98 -7.75
C ASN A 220 24.97 1.53 -7.90
N TYR A 221 24.74 2.77 -7.46
CA TYR A 221 23.46 3.44 -7.69
C TYR A 221 23.37 3.87 -9.16
N PRO A 222 22.33 3.47 -9.90
CA PRO A 222 22.19 3.91 -11.27
C PRO A 222 21.97 5.43 -11.29
N THR A 223 22.72 6.14 -12.13
CA THR A 223 22.50 7.57 -12.36
C THR A 223 21.06 7.80 -12.81
N PRO A 224 20.28 8.65 -12.11
CA PRO A 224 18.90 8.92 -12.48
C PRO A 224 18.82 9.43 -13.92
N LYS A 225 17.93 8.83 -14.72
CA LYS A 225 17.70 9.29 -16.10
C LYS A 225 17.25 10.75 -16.08
N GLY A 226 17.92 11.60 -16.86
CA GLY A 226 17.63 13.04 -16.92
C GLY A 226 18.22 13.87 -15.78
N SER A 227 19.12 13.31 -14.97
CA SER A 227 19.80 14.05 -13.89
C SER A 227 20.53 15.32 -14.35
N HIS A 228 20.99 15.36 -15.60
CA HIS A 228 21.63 16.51 -16.23
C HIS A 228 20.64 17.65 -16.60
N LEU A 229 19.33 17.42 -16.49
CA LEU A 229 18.26 18.34 -16.89
C LEU A 229 17.64 19.06 -15.69
N TRP A 230 18.25 18.96 -14.51
CA TRP A 230 17.72 19.52 -13.26
C TRP A 230 17.60 21.06 -13.28
N THR A 231 18.38 21.74 -14.12
CA THR A 231 18.30 23.19 -14.33
C THR A 231 17.36 23.62 -15.46
N ASP A 232 16.83 22.69 -16.25
CA ASP A 232 16.01 22.99 -17.42
C ASP A 232 14.54 23.29 -17.06
N ASP A 233 13.98 24.34 -17.65
CA ASP A 233 12.63 24.83 -17.35
C ASP A 233 11.53 23.91 -17.88
N VAL A 234 11.75 23.26 -19.04
CA VAL A 234 10.80 22.27 -19.58
C VAL A 234 10.72 21.05 -18.67
N HIS A 235 11.87 20.59 -18.16
CA HIS A 235 11.92 19.46 -17.23
C HIS A 235 11.33 19.80 -15.88
N PHE A 236 11.55 21.02 -15.38
CA PHE A 236 10.91 21.51 -14.16
C PHE A 236 9.37 21.54 -14.28
N GLY A 237 8.84 22.03 -15.40
CA GLY A 237 7.40 21.99 -15.68
C GLY A 237 6.88 20.55 -15.86
N ARG A 238 7.59 19.71 -16.61
CA ARG A 238 7.23 18.28 -16.81
C ARG A 238 7.09 17.53 -15.49
N GLN A 239 7.87 17.87 -14.46
CA GLN A 239 7.75 17.23 -13.15
C GLN A 239 6.37 17.42 -12.51
N ARG A 240 5.67 18.52 -12.82
CA ARG A 240 4.33 18.80 -12.27
C ARG A 240 3.22 17.91 -12.85
N ILE A 241 3.47 17.24 -13.98
CA ILE A 241 2.45 16.43 -14.67
C ILE A 241 2.86 14.97 -14.87
N ALA A 242 4.18 14.69 -14.92
CA ALA A 242 4.72 13.39 -15.30
C ALA A 242 5.91 12.98 -14.41
N SER A 243 5.84 13.29 -13.12
CA SER A 243 6.78 12.83 -12.09
C SER A 243 6.04 12.45 -10.79
N ILE A 244 6.75 12.41 -9.67
CA ILE A 244 6.28 11.82 -8.39
C ILE A 244 5.14 12.60 -7.73
N ASN A 245 5.06 13.92 -7.94
CA ASN A 245 3.96 14.74 -7.44
C ASN A 245 3.30 15.53 -8.56
N ASN A 246 2.18 14.99 -9.05
CA ASN A 246 1.36 15.59 -10.10
C ASN A 246 -0.05 15.97 -9.61
N THR A 247 -0.22 16.08 -8.29
CA THR A 247 -1.54 16.31 -7.66
C THR A 247 -1.83 17.78 -7.35
N VAL A 248 -0.85 18.67 -7.52
CA VAL A 248 -0.92 20.08 -7.09
C VAL A 248 -1.24 21.05 -8.24
N ILE A 249 -0.90 20.69 -9.48
CA ILE A 249 -1.02 21.60 -10.61
C ILE A 249 -2.48 21.78 -11.03
N GLU A 250 -2.91 23.04 -11.16
CA GLU A 250 -4.28 23.40 -11.54
C GLU A 250 -4.30 24.44 -12.66
N LEU A 251 -5.39 24.46 -13.44
CA LEU A 251 -5.63 25.49 -14.44
C LEU A 251 -5.96 26.83 -13.75
N VAL A 252 -5.28 27.90 -14.14
CA VAL A 252 -5.59 29.25 -13.62
C VAL A 252 -6.91 29.74 -14.20
N LYS A 253 -7.85 30.03 -13.31
CA LYS A 253 -9.12 30.73 -13.64
C LYS A 253 -9.03 32.22 -13.34
N ASP A 254 -8.42 32.55 -12.21
CA ASP A 254 -8.13 33.90 -11.74
C ASP A 254 -6.83 33.88 -10.93
N LEU A 255 -6.08 34.98 -10.92
CA LEU A 255 -4.86 35.09 -10.11
C LEU A 255 -5.20 35.50 -8.67
N PRO A 256 -4.65 34.82 -7.65
CA PRO A 256 -4.94 35.16 -6.26
C PRO A 256 -4.22 36.46 -5.86
N GLN A 257 -4.86 37.30 -5.03
CA GLN A 257 -4.27 38.58 -4.58
C GLN A 257 -2.91 38.45 -3.90
N LYS A 258 -2.66 37.32 -3.23
CA LYS A 258 -1.39 36.97 -2.58
C LYS A 258 -0.25 36.68 -3.57
N PHE A 259 -0.53 36.63 -4.87
CA PHE A 259 0.45 36.42 -5.93
C PHE A 259 0.27 37.48 -7.03
N PRO A 260 0.72 38.72 -6.77
CA PRO A 260 0.46 39.89 -7.63
C PRO A 260 1.36 39.89 -8.88
N VAL A 261 1.18 38.91 -9.75
CA VAL A 261 1.85 38.83 -11.07
C VAL A 261 1.18 39.81 -12.03
N SER A 262 1.99 40.59 -12.77
CA SER A 262 1.52 41.55 -13.78
C SER A 262 1.98 41.17 -15.19
N ASP A 263 1.32 41.73 -16.21
CA ASP A 263 1.72 41.59 -17.62
C ASP A 263 3.16 42.05 -17.86
N ASP A 264 3.59 43.15 -17.21
CA ASP A 264 4.98 43.63 -17.32
C ASP A 264 5.99 42.59 -16.81
N LEU A 265 5.61 41.83 -15.78
CA LEU A 265 6.49 40.87 -15.13
C LEU A 265 6.65 39.57 -15.94
N VAL A 266 5.55 39.04 -16.50
CA VAL A 266 5.56 37.73 -17.16
C VAL A 266 5.30 37.75 -18.65
N GLY A 267 4.81 38.86 -19.22
CA GLY A 267 4.51 39.03 -20.64
C GLY A 267 5.63 38.58 -21.58
N PRO A 268 6.93 38.82 -21.28
CA PRO A 268 8.03 38.30 -22.10
C PRO A 268 8.06 36.77 -22.26
N PHE A 269 7.38 36.02 -21.39
CA PHE A 269 7.32 34.56 -21.40
C PHE A 269 5.98 33.99 -21.91
N LEU A 270 5.05 34.85 -22.32
CA LEU A 270 3.69 34.46 -22.74
C LEU A 270 3.48 34.48 -24.26
N GLU A 271 4.56 34.51 -25.04
CA GLU A 271 4.52 34.47 -26.51
C GLU A 271 3.62 35.56 -27.14
N GLY A 272 3.65 36.76 -26.55
CA GLY A 272 2.87 37.91 -27.02
C GLY A 272 1.43 37.99 -26.52
N LEU A 273 1.02 37.09 -25.62
CA LEU A 273 -0.27 37.17 -24.93
C LEU A 273 -0.18 38.00 -23.66
N THR A 274 -1.26 38.71 -23.34
CA THR A 274 -1.51 39.22 -21.99
C THR A 274 -1.89 38.07 -21.03
N LEU A 275 -1.82 38.29 -19.72
CA LEU A 275 -2.30 37.39 -18.68
C LEU A 275 -3.76 37.00 -18.93
N ASP A 276 -4.64 37.98 -19.15
CA ASP A 276 -6.07 37.75 -19.40
C ASP A 276 -6.31 36.91 -20.67
N GLU A 277 -5.54 37.14 -21.73
CA GLU A 277 -5.61 36.32 -22.94
C GLU A 277 -5.11 34.89 -22.70
N ALA A 278 -4.01 34.73 -21.95
CA ALA A 278 -3.46 33.43 -21.62
C ALA A 278 -4.40 32.62 -20.71
N ILE A 279 -5.06 33.26 -19.73
CA ILE A 279 -6.12 32.65 -18.90
C ILE A 279 -7.31 32.24 -19.78
N ARG A 280 -7.85 33.14 -20.62
CA ARG A 280 -8.98 32.84 -21.52
C ARG A 280 -8.66 31.70 -22.49
N LYS A 281 -7.43 31.62 -22.96
CA LYS A 281 -6.92 30.54 -23.83
C LYS A 281 -6.54 29.27 -23.06
N LYS A 282 -6.73 29.23 -21.73
CA LYS A 282 -6.39 28.11 -20.84
C LYS A 282 -4.93 27.67 -20.95
N LYS A 283 -4.03 28.63 -21.08
CA LYS A 283 -2.59 28.40 -21.21
C LYS A 283 -1.82 28.55 -19.90
N LEU A 284 -2.43 29.09 -18.84
CA LEU A 284 -1.78 29.29 -17.55
C LEU A 284 -2.21 28.25 -16.52
N PHE A 285 -1.23 27.72 -15.80
CA PHE A 285 -1.39 26.73 -14.73
C PHE A 285 -0.64 27.19 -13.50
N MET A 286 -1.09 26.78 -12.32
CA MET A 286 -0.50 27.18 -11.05
C MET A 286 -0.34 25.97 -10.13
N CYS A 287 0.73 25.97 -9.35
CA CYS A 287 0.87 25.14 -8.17
C CYS A 287 0.96 26.05 -6.95
N ASP A 288 0.10 25.83 -5.96
CA ASP A 288 0.05 26.60 -4.71
C ASP A 288 0.24 25.67 -3.52
N LEU A 289 1.43 25.71 -2.90
CA LEU A 289 1.78 24.88 -1.76
C LEU A 289 1.45 25.58 -0.42
N LYS A 290 0.33 26.32 -0.36
CA LYS A 290 -0.15 27.03 0.83
C LYS A 290 -0.24 26.15 2.07
N VAL A 291 -0.56 24.88 1.92
CA VAL A 291 -0.65 23.95 3.06
C VAL A 291 0.64 23.91 3.90
N LEU A 292 1.80 24.17 3.29
CA LEU A 292 3.09 24.18 3.99
C LEU A 292 3.29 25.43 4.88
N GLU A 293 2.44 26.45 4.75
CA GLU A 293 2.52 27.65 5.58
C GLU A 293 2.26 27.31 7.05
N GLY A 294 3.20 27.73 7.92
CA GLY A 294 3.12 27.54 9.37
C GLY A 294 3.46 26.13 9.86
N ILE A 295 3.88 25.22 8.97
CA ILE A 295 4.35 23.90 9.39
C ILE A 295 5.62 24.04 10.24
N PRO A 296 5.68 23.41 11.44
CA PRO A 296 6.86 23.43 12.28
C PRO A 296 8.10 22.90 11.54
N VAL A 297 9.24 23.58 11.73
CA VAL A 297 10.52 23.19 11.13
C VAL A 297 11.58 22.94 12.19
N LYS A 298 12.62 22.17 11.83
CA LYS A 298 13.80 21.98 12.67
C LYS A 298 14.60 23.29 12.75
N ASP A 299 15.33 23.46 13.85
CA ASP A 299 16.20 24.62 14.03
C ASP A 299 17.21 24.75 12.88
N ASN A 300 17.45 25.98 12.42
CA ASN A 300 18.32 26.32 11.30
C ASN A 300 17.86 25.84 9.91
N PHE A 301 16.68 25.21 9.80
CA PHE A 301 16.08 24.87 8.52
C PHE A 301 14.97 25.85 8.15
N VAL A 302 14.68 25.91 6.85
CA VAL A 302 13.56 26.68 6.28
C VAL A 302 12.72 25.73 5.43
N LEU A 303 11.40 25.87 5.56
CA LEU A 303 10.43 25.28 4.65
C LEU A 303 9.63 26.42 4.01
N CYS A 304 9.73 26.53 2.69
CA CYS A 304 8.94 27.47 1.92
C CYS A 304 7.50 26.97 1.71
N ALA A 305 6.59 27.89 1.40
CA ALA A 305 5.23 27.58 0.99
C ALA A 305 4.95 28.29 -0.35
N PRO A 306 5.58 27.84 -1.45
CA PRO A 306 5.68 28.62 -2.67
C PRO A 306 4.41 28.56 -3.53
N ILE A 307 4.29 29.56 -4.40
CA ILE A 307 3.32 29.62 -5.50
C ILE A 307 4.10 29.71 -6.80
N ALA A 308 3.82 28.83 -7.77
CA ALA A 308 4.48 28.80 -9.06
C ALA A 308 3.45 28.90 -10.20
N LEU A 309 3.69 29.82 -11.14
CA LEU A 309 2.92 30.00 -12.37
C LEU A 309 3.65 29.34 -13.53
N PHE A 310 2.90 28.65 -14.38
CA PHE A 310 3.38 27.97 -15.56
C PHE A 310 2.57 28.38 -16.79
N PHE A 311 3.22 28.37 -17.95
CA PHE A 311 2.62 28.65 -19.24
C PHE A 311 2.84 27.49 -20.21
N VAL A 312 1.82 27.18 -21.01
CA VAL A 312 1.91 26.23 -22.13
C VAL A 312 2.23 26.97 -23.42
N ASP A 313 3.45 26.77 -23.89
CA ASP A 313 3.99 27.42 -25.08
C ASP A 313 3.38 26.86 -26.39
N LEU A 314 3.72 27.46 -27.53
CA LEU A 314 3.24 27.03 -28.85
C LEU A 314 3.69 25.62 -29.24
N ARG A 315 4.72 25.07 -28.56
CA ARG A 315 5.21 23.70 -28.75
C ARG A 315 4.52 22.71 -27.81
N GLY A 316 3.57 23.16 -26.99
CA GLY A 316 2.88 22.34 -25.99
C GLY A 316 3.74 22.01 -24.77
N GLN A 317 4.82 22.77 -24.53
CA GLN A 317 5.68 22.58 -23.36
C GLN A 317 5.18 23.44 -22.20
N LEU A 318 5.04 22.82 -21.03
CA LEU A 318 4.75 23.51 -19.78
C LEU A 318 6.04 24.09 -19.20
N LYS A 319 6.14 25.41 -19.03
CA LYS A 319 7.33 26.11 -18.52
C LYS A 319 6.98 27.02 -17.34
N PRO A 320 7.81 27.08 -16.28
CA PRO A 320 7.63 28.04 -15.20
C PRO A 320 7.86 29.47 -15.72
N VAL A 321 7.00 30.40 -15.36
CA VAL A 321 7.10 31.83 -15.75
C VAL A 321 7.20 32.77 -14.54
N ALA A 322 6.73 32.33 -13.37
CA ALA A 322 6.88 33.08 -12.12
C ALA A 322 6.87 32.14 -10.90
N ILE A 323 7.68 32.45 -9.88
CA ILE A 323 7.68 31.74 -8.59
C ILE A 323 7.79 32.77 -7.45
N GLN A 324 6.92 32.65 -6.45
CA GLN A 324 7.01 33.36 -5.16
C GLN A 324 7.24 32.32 -4.07
N LEU A 325 8.25 32.49 -3.20
CA LEU A 325 8.68 31.42 -2.28
C LEU A 325 7.82 31.29 -1.03
N PHE A 326 7.19 32.37 -0.58
CA PHE A 326 6.25 32.37 0.53
C PHE A 326 4.89 32.93 0.12
N GLN A 327 3.87 32.68 0.93
CA GLN A 327 2.48 33.00 0.59
C GLN A 327 2.20 34.51 0.54
N ASN A 328 2.82 35.31 1.42
CA ASN A 328 2.53 36.73 1.54
C ASN A 328 3.53 37.57 0.73
N PRO A 329 3.07 38.42 -0.22
CA PRO A 329 3.96 39.23 -1.03
C PRO A 329 4.64 40.32 -0.18
N SER A 330 5.93 40.53 -0.37
CA SER A 330 6.69 41.59 0.30
C SER A 330 7.97 41.91 -0.47
N PRO A 331 8.65 43.04 -0.19
CA PRO A 331 9.98 43.31 -0.76
C PRO A 331 11.02 42.23 -0.45
N SER A 332 10.88 41.49 0.65
CA SER A 332 11.74 40.37 1.02
C SER A 332 11.27 39.00 0.48
N ASN A 333 10.09 38.95 -0.15
CA ASN A 333 9.54 37.78 -0.83
C ASN A 333 9.08 38.20 -2.25
N PRO A 334 10.03 38.53 -3.15
CA PRO A 334 9.70 38.97 -4.48
C PRO A 334 9.19 37.80 -5.34
N ILE A 335 8.55 38.14 -6.46
CA ILE A 335 8.23 37.19 -7.51
C ILE A 335 9.44 37.08 -8.44
N PHE A 336 9.99 35.88 -8.55
CA PHE A 336 11.11 35.57 -9.44
C PHE A 336 10.58 35.06 -10.78
N THR A 337 11.29 35.37 -11.86
CA THR A 337 10.94 34.93 -13.22
C THR A 337 12.17 34.37 -13.94
N PRO A 338 12.02 33.75 -15.12
CA PRO A 338 13.16 33.32 -15.92
C PRO A 338 14.11 34.45 -16.36
N ALA A 339 13.74 35.74 -16.21
CA ALA A 339 14.63 36.87 -16.45
C ALA A 339 15.62 37.14 -15.30
N CYS A 340 15.44 36.50 -14.14
CA CYS A 340 16.42 36.57 -13.06
C CYS A 340 17.78 36.00 -13.51
N PRO A 341 18.90 36.39 -12.86
CA PRO A 341 20.19 35.76 -13.11
C PRO A 341 20.11 34.23 -13.02
N THR A 342 20.81 33.51 -13.89
CA THR A 342 20.67 32.04 -14.05
C THR A 342 20.77 31.28 -12.72
N LEU A 343 21.71 31.66 -11.85
CA LEU A 343 21.89 31.02 -10.55
C LEU A 343 20.73 31.34 -9.59
N THR A 344 20.21 32.55 -9.60
CA THR A 344 19.05 32.96 -8.81
C THR A 344 17.82 32.15 -9.23
N TRP A 345 17.51 32.10 -10.52
CA TRP A 345 16.36 31.33 -11.02
C TRP A 345 16.49 29.83 -10.71
N THR A 346 17.68 29.28 -10.86
CA THR A 346 17.98 27.89 -10.50
C THR A 346 17.73 27.63 -9.01
N LEU A 347 18.23 28.50 -8.13
CA LEU A 347 18.05 28.37 -6.68
C LEU A 347 16.57 28.47 -6.26
N VAL A 348 15.80 29.37 -6.87
CA VAL A 348 14.36 29.50 -6.61
C VAL A 348 13.60 28.23 -6.99
N LYS A 349 13.92 27.63 -8.14
CA LYS A 349 13.35 26.32 -8.54
C LYS A 349 13.76 25.20 -7.58
N MET A 350 14.98 25.23 -7.03
CA MET A 350 15.40 24.27 -6.00
C MET A 350 14.58 24.42 -4.71
N TRP A 351 14.33 25.65 -4.25
CA TRP A 351 13.45 25.90 -3.09
C TRP A 351 12.02 25.44 -3.33
N TYR A 352 11.48 25.66 -4.54
CA TYR A 352 10.20 25.10 -4.91
C TYR A 352 10.21 23.57 -4.83
N ASN A 353 11.19 22.91 -5.43
CA ASN A 353 11.30 21.44 -5.40
C ASN A 353 11.51 20.88 -3.99
N ASN A 354 12.17 21.62 -3.09
CA ASN A 354 12.31 21.24 -1.70
C ASN A 354 10.95 21.26 -0.97
N ALA A 355 10.15 22.30 -1.18
CA ALA A 355 8.79 22.39 -0.63
C ALA A 355 7.87 21.31 -1.23
N ASP A 356 7.92 21.11 -2.54
CA ASP A 356 7.15 20.08 -3.24
C ASP A 356 7.52 18.66 -2.76
N ALA A 357 8.80 18.40 -2.46
CA ALA A 357 9.24 17.13 -1.88
C ALA A 357 8.70 16.92 -0.45
N ALA A 358 8.60 17.99 0.35
CA ALA A 358 7.97 17.92 1.68
C ALA A 358 6.48 17.60 1.55
N TYR A 359 5.75 18.30 0.68
CA TYR A 359 4.35 18.01 0.38
C TYR A 359 4.17 16.57 -0.09
N HIS A 360 4.99 16.13 -1.05
CA HIS A 360 4.90 14.80 -1.63
C HIS A 360 5.05 13.69 -0.58
N GLN A 361 6.13 13.75 0.22
CA GLN A 361 6.43 12.71 1.19
C GLN A 361 5.43 12.70 2.34
N GLY A 362 5.03 13.87 2.83
CA GLY A 362 4.08 13.97 3.94
C GLY A 362 2.66 13.60 3.53
N LEU A 363 2.15 14.19 2.45
CA LEU A 363 0.74 14.04 2.05
C LEU A 363 0.54 12.98 0.98
N THR A 364 1.01 13.19 -0.24
CA THR A 364 0.65 12.31 -1.36
C THR A 364 1.13 10.87 -1.19
N HIS A 365 2.25 10.68 -0.49
CA HIS A 365 2.80 9.37 -0.19
C HIS A 365 2.33 8.88 1.18
N LEU A 366 2.82 9.44 2.28
CA LEU A 366 2.52 8.89 3.60
C LEU A 366 1.05 9.10 4.02
N GLY A 367 0.53 10.33 3.94
CA GLY A 367 -0.82 10.66 4.36
C GLY A 367 -1.90 9.92 3.56
N PHE A 368 -1.97 10.19 2.25
CA PHE A 368 -3.08 9.78 1.39
C PHE A 368 -3.01 8.31 0.94
N THR A 369 -1.82 7.72 0.76
CA THR A 369 -1.73 6.33 0.27
C THR A 369 -1.42 5.31 1.35
N HIS A 370 -0.76 5.70 2.44
CA HIS A 370 -0.43 4.79 3.54
C HIS A 370 -1.44 4.91 4.69
N LEU A 371 -1.45 6.05 5.39
CA LEU A 371 -2.20 6.19 6.65
C LEU A 371 -3.71 6.25 6.43
N LEU A 372 -4.16 7.01 5.43
CA LEU A 372 -5.57 7.09 5.07
C LEU A 372 -6.08 5.73 4.58
N MET A 373 -5.30 5.01 3.76
CA MET A 373 -5.68 3.69 3.26
C MET A 373 -5.75 2.63 4.35
N GLU A 374 -4.91 2.72 5.40
CA GLU A 374 -5.02 1.82 6.56
C GLU A 374 -6.35 1.99 7.29
N SER A 375 -6.91 3.20 7.35
CA SER A 375 -8.26 3.41 7.90
C SER A 375 -9.33 2.69 7.08
N PHE A 376 -9.20 2.64 5.75
CA PHE A 376 -10.10 1.86 4.88
C PHE A 376 -9.95 0.35 5.07
N ASP A 377 -8.72 -0.12 5.26
CA ASP A 377 -8.43 -1.52 5.57
C ASP A 377 -9.05 -1.91 6.92
N LEU A 378 -8.82 -1.13 7.98
CA LEU A 378 -9.44 -1.35 9.30
C LEU A 378 -10.97 -1.37 9.23
N ALA A 379 -11.57 -0.44 8.48
CA ALA A 379 -13.02 -0.43 8.28
C ALA A 379 -13.49 -1.70 7.56
N THR A 380 -12.74 -2.17 6.56
CA THR A 380 -13.02 -3.40 5.81
C THR A 380 -12.95 -4.62 6.72
N GLN A 381 -11.85 -4.80 7.47
CA GLN A 381 -11.67 -5.93 8.38
C GLN A 381 -12.76 -5.95 9.46
N ARG A 382 -13.08 -4.80 10.07
CA ARG A 382 -13.99 -4.76 11.21
C ARG A 382 -15.47 -4.91 10.85
N ASN A 383 -15.86 -4.60 9.60
CA ASN A 383 -17.27 -4.49 9.22
C ASN A 383 -17.70 -5.38 8.07
N LEU A 384 -16.76 -5.96 7.30
CA LEU A 384 -17.08 -6.83 6.18
C LEU A 384 -16.60 -8.26 6.46
N SER A 385 -17.55 -9.20 6.41
CA SER A 385 -17.28 -10.63 6.47
C SER A 385 -16.53 -11.08 5.22
N ARG A 386 -15.70 -12.12 5.32
CA ARG A 386 -14.96 -12.69 4.17
C ARG A 386 -15.84 -13.16 3.04
N SER A 387 -17.10 -13.52 3.32
CA SER A 387 -18.08 -13.87 2.29
C SER A 387 -18.66 -12.64 1.60
N HIS A 388 -18.47 -11.43 2.15
CA HIS A 388 -19.00 -10.21 1.54
C HIS A 388 -18.26 -9.91 0.22
N PRO A 389 -18.96 -9.65 -0.90
CA PRO A 389 -18.32 -9.41 -2.20
C PRO A 389 -17.35 -8.22 -2.17
N VAL A 390 -17.67 -7.15 -1.44
CA VAL A 390 -16.77 -5.99 -1.27
C VAL A 390 -15.50 -6.35 -0.48
N TYR A 391 -15.59 -7.24 0.53
CA TYR A 391 -14.39 -7.71 1.22
C TYR A 391 -13.46 -8.42 0.25
N LYS A 392 -14.00 -9.37 -0.54
CA LYS A 392 -13.22 -10.14 -1.51
C LYS A 392 -12.59 -9.25 -2.59
N LEU A 393 -13.28 -8.17 -2.96
CA LEU A 393 -12.75 -7.18 -3.90
C LEU A 393 -11.59 -6.39 -3.30
N LEU A 394 -11.73 -5.92 -2.06
CA LEU A 394 -10.79 -4.97 -1.45
C LEU A 394 -9.57 -5.64 -0.81
N GLU A 395 -9.74 -6.79 -0.14
CA GLU A 395 -8.69 -7.43 0.66
C GLU A 395 -7.34 -7.60 -0.09
N PRO A 396 -7.30 -8.03 -1.36
CA PRO A 396 -6.04 -8.14 -2.09
C PRO A 396 -5.28 -6.81 -2.24
N HIS A 397 -5.97 -5.68 -2.18
CA HIS A 397 -5.39 -4.34 -2.31
C HIS A 397 -4.82 -3.78 -1.00
N PHE A 398 -5.10 -4.42 0.13
CA PHE A 398 -4.58 -4.02 1.45
C PHE A 398 -3.42 -4.89 1.93
N LEU A 399 -3.00 -5.87 1.13
CA LEU A 399 -1.94 -6.79 1.50
C LEU A 399 -0.68 -6.06 2.01
N TYR A 400 -0.33 -6.33 3.26
CA TYR A 400 0.81 -5.77 4.00
C TYR A 400 0.74 -4.27 4.34
N LEU A 401 -0.38 -3.59 4.10
CA LEU A 401 -0.53 -2.17 4.39
C LEU A 401 -0.34 -1.87 5.89
N MET A 402 -1.05 -2.57 6.77
CA MET A 402 -0.87 -2.38 8.23
C MET A 402 0.55 -2.71 8.70
N ALA A 403 1.20 -3.71 8.09
CA ALA A 403 2.57 -4.11 8.45
C ALA A 403 3.59 -3.04 8.06
N ILE A 404 3.53 -2.52 6.83
CA ILE A 404 4.46 -1.47 6.39
C ILE A 404 4.24 -0.17 7.14
N ASN A 405 2.99 0.19 7.44
CA ASN A 405 2.69 1.38 8.22
C ASN A 405 3.17 1.25 9.68
N SER A 406 2.98 0.08 10.30
CA SER A 406 3.52 -0.21 11.64
C SER A 406 5.04 -0.09 11.68
N LEU A 407 5.74 -0.60 10.65
CA LEU A 407 7.19 -0.47 10.53
C LEU A 407 7.62 0.99 10.30
N ALA A 408 6.89 1.74 9.47
CA ALA A 408 7.16 3.16 9.23
C ALA A 408 7.03 3.97 10.53
N LEU A 409 5.97 3.74 11.31
CA LEU A 409 5.77 4.38 12.62
C LEU A 409 6.92 4.09 13.60
N ASP A 410 7.47 2.87 13.59
CA ASP A 410 8.55 2.46 14.49
C ASP A 410 9.94 2.96 14.06
N ARG A 411 10.20 3.11 12.75
CA ARG A 411 11.56 3.31 12.21
C ARG A 411 11.77 4.52 11.32
N LEU A 412 10.72 5.01 10.68
CA LEU A 412 10.77 6.09 9.69
C LEU A 412 10.33 7.42 10.32
N ILE A 413 9.19 7.39 11.00
CA ILE A 413 8.52 8.56 11.57
C ILE A 413 8.47 8.55 13.10
N ASN A 414 9.32 7.78 13.76
CA ASN A 414 9.60 7.93 15.19
C ASN A 414 10.49 9.17 15.45
N GLU A 415 10.62 9.58 16.71
CA GLU A 415 11.36 10.81 17.09
C GLU A 415 12.83 10.79 16.63
N ASP A 416 13.47 9.63 16.64
CA ASP A 416 14.85 9.42 16.17
C ASP A 416 14.89 8.77 14.77
N GLY A 417 13.79 8.84 14.02
CA GLY A 417 13.64 8.21 12.72
C GLY A 417 14.25 9.00 11.57
N TRP A 418 14.32 8.36 10.40
CA TRP A 418 14.89 8.96 9.19
C TRP A 418 14.24 10.29 8.79
N VAL A 419 12.92 10.44 8.98
CA VAL A 419 12.23 11.72 8.68
C VAL A 419 12.78 12.84 9.55
N GLN A 420 13.07 12.58 10.83
CA GLN A 420 13.68 13.57 11.71
C GLN A 420 15.08 13.96 11.22
N GLU A 421 15.87 13.00 10.73
CA GLU A 421 17.24 13.27 10.27
C GLU A 421 17.27 14.05 8.95
N VAL A 422 16.54 13.61 7.92
CA VAL A 422 16.80 14.04 6.54
C VAL A 422 15.83 15.09 6.00
N MET A 423 14.70 15.33 6.68
CA MET A 423 13.67 16.28 6.22
C MET A 423 13.76 17.60 7.02
N ASN A 424 13.61 18.75 6.36
CA ASN A 424 13.72 20.08 6.99
C ASN A 424 12.71 20.32 8.12
N TYR A 425 11.48 19.85 7.91
CA TYR A 425 10.35 19.90 8.84
C TYR A 425 10.33 18.78 9.89
N GLY A 426 11.20 17.78 9.75
CA GLY A 426 11.33 16.67 10.68
C GLY A 426 10.03 15.88 10.91
N GLN A 427 10.01 15.08 11.96
CA GLN A 427 8.83 14.28 12.30
C GLN A 427 7.64 15.17 12.67
N LYS A 428 7.85 16.14 13.56
CA LYS A 428 6.81 17.04 14.06
C LYS A 428 6.12 17.81 12.94
N GLY A 429 6.88 18.34 11.99
CA GLY A 429 6.33 19.05 10.85
C GLY A 429 5.55 18.11 9.92
N MET A 430 6.06 16.89 9.68
CA MET A 430 5.37 15.91 8.84
C MET A 430 4.03 15.47 9.44
N LEU A 431 3.99 15.16 10.73
CA LEU A 431 2.75 14.80 11.41
C LEU A 431 1.77 15.99 11.44
N ASN A 432 2.26 17.21 11.68
CA ASN A 432 1.41 18.39 11.64
C ASN A 432 0.81 18.64 10.24
N LEU A 433 1.60 18.42 9.19
CA LEU A 433 1.15 18.53 7.81
C LEU A 433 0.05 17.50 7.50
N ILE A 434 0.23 16.24 7.92
CA ILE A 434 -0.77 15.16 7.75
C ILE A 434 -2.05 15.43 8.52
N VAL A 435 -1.98 16.09 9.68
CA VAL A 435 -3.18 16.43 10.47
C VAL A 435 -3.92 17.64 9.90
N LYS A 436 -3.21 18.51 9.17
CA LYS A 436 -3.75 19.75 8.62
C LYS A 436 -4.66 19.53 7.42
N GLU A 437 -4.44 18.47 6.64
CA GLU A 437 -5.21 18.05 5.45
C GLU A 437 -5.84 16.68 5.67
#